data_AF-G9AHX9-F1
#
_entry.id   AF-G9AHX9-F1
#
_cell.length_a   1.000
_cell.length_b   1.000
_cell.length_c   1.000
_cell.angle_alpha   90.00
_cell.angle_beta   90.00
_cell.angle_gamma   90.00
#
_symmetry.space_group_name_H-M   'P 1'
#
loop_
_entity.id
_entity.type
_entity.pdbx_description
1 polymer ?
#
loop_
_entity_poly.entity_id
_entity_poly.type
_entity_poly.pdbx_seq_one_letter_code
_entity_poly.pdbx_strand_id
1 'polypeptide(L)'
;MKAFLSAMGRTKADYRLAHFILLLHIASMCGLAWYLKVEPYYRTGTFYLRLSLMAMLVYASCYLLWTVLRFLIEQREQPTAALIKHIRDVLIRGDRYAHALHSMVIFTGMITVFATIKSTIPAINPFSWDPALIEVDRAIFGGIDPYVLTSAVFGNAYAIVVINFFYNLWLILVACSLVWAAWTSNHFLRLRFMFAALLGWLVAGNICAIAFSSVGPCFLEPLTGDRTYAPLMQLLEQVNSETGMVWALTAQKGLWVAYTSESGAISGISAMPVCTSSLPSQSPA
;
A
#
# COMPACT_ATOMS: atom_id res chain seq x y z
N MET A 1 -26.78 4.13 -21.35
CA MET A 1 -25.97 5.37 -21.21
C MET A 1 -26.63 6.43 -20.33
N LYS A 2 -27.85 6.92 -20.64
CA LYS A 2 -28.54 7.95 -19.81
C LYS A 2 -28.73 7.56 -18.32
N ALA A 3 -29.16 6.33 -18.05
CA ALA A 3 -29.35 5.86 -16.67
C ALA A 3 -28.03 5.76 -15.87
N PHE A 4 -26.94 5.35 -16.51
CA PHE A 4 -25.61 5.29 -15.92
C PHE A 4 -25.06 6.70 -15.60
N LEU A 5 -25.19 7.64 -16.54
CA LEU A 5 -24.81 9.04 -16.32
C LEU A 5 -25.64 9.68 -15.20
N SER A 6 -26.91 9.32 -15.09
CA SER A 6 -27.79 9.74 -13.99
C SER A 6 -27.36 9.16 -12.64
N ALA A 7 -26.98 7.88 -12.59
CA ALA A 7 -26.42 7.24 -11.40
C ALA A 7 -25.11 7.92 -10.95
N MET A 8 -24.19 8.15 -11.89
CA MET A 8 -22.95 8.91 -11.63
C MET A 8 -23.23 10.33 -11.13
N GLY A 9 -24.24 11.01 -11.66
CA GLY A 9 -24.65 12.33 -11.19
C GLY A 9 -25.15 12.31 -9.74
N ARG A 10 -25.94 11.29 -9.36
CA ARG A 10 -26.45 11.11 -7.99
C ARG A 10 -25.32 10.84 -7.00
N THR A 11 -24.44 9.90 -7.32
CA THR A 11 -23.38 9.47 -6.40
C THR A 11 -22.23 10.48 -6.30
N LYS A 12 -22.01 11.33 -7.31
CA LYS A 12 -20.93 12.35 -7.31
C LYS A 12 -20.93 13.22 -6.05
N ALA A 13 -22.09 13.57 -5.51
CA ALA A 13 -22.19 14.40 -4.31
C ALA A 13 -21.54 13.73 -3.09
N ASP A 14 -21.72 12.41 -2.94
CA ASP A 14 -21.20 11.64 -1.82
C ASP A 14 -19.67 11.52 -1.86
N TYR A 15 -19.10 11.40 -3.06
CA TYR A 15 -17.66 11.24 -3.24
C TYR A 15 -16.92 12.55 -3.50
N ARG A 16 -17.60 13.70 -3.59
CA ARG A 16 -16.96 14.98 -3.96
C ARG A 16 -15.76 15.32 -3.09
N LEU A 17 -15.89 15.08 -1.77
CA LEU A 17 -14.82 15.37 -0.81
C LEU A 17 -13.65 14.41 -1.02
N ALA A 18 -13.91 13.14 -1.28
CA ALA A 18 -12.84 12.17 -1.52
C ALA A 18 -12.11 12.42 -2.85
N HIS A 19 -12.82 12.80 -3.91
CA HIS A 19 -12.18 13.24 -5.15
C HIS A 19 -11.39 14.52 -4.93
N PHE A 20 -11.90 15.46 -4.13
CA PHE A 20 -11.16 16.68 -3.79
C PHE A 20 -9.85 16.35 -3.04
N ILE A 21 -9.90 15.48 -2.03
CA ILE A 21 -8.71 15.01 -1.31
C ILE A 21 -7.72 14.35 -2.29
N LEU A 22 -8.20 13.48 -3.18
CA LEU A 22 -7.35 12.83 -4.19
C LEU A 22 -6.71 13.84 -5.15
N LEU A 23 -7.49 14.80 -5.65
CA LEU A 23 -6.98 15.85 -6.54
C LEU A 23 -5.96 16.73 -5.83
N LEU A 24 -6.19 17.06 -4.56
CA LEU A 24 -5.23 17.77 -3.73
C LEU A 24 -3.93 16.96 -3.59
N HIS A 25 -4.00 15.65 -3.37
CA HIS A 25 -2.81 14.80 -3.35
C HIS A 25 -2.04 14.81 -4.66
N ILE A 26 -2.74 14.63 -5.78
CA ILE A 26 -2.13 14.64 -7.11
C ILE A 26 -1.48 16.00 -7.36
N ALA A 27 -2.18 17.10 -7.06
CA ALA A 27 -1.66 18.45 -7.24
C ALA A 27 -0.43 18.71 -6.37
N SER A 28 -0.46 18.33 -5.09
CA SER A 28 0.70 18.43 -4.19
C SER A 28 1.89 17.63 -4.70
N MET A 29 1.65 16.43 -5.22
CA MET A 29 2.70 15.58 -5.79
C MET A 29 3.29 16.17 -7.07
N CYS A 30 2.46 16.62 -8.01
CA CYS A 30 2.93 17.30 -9.22
C CYS A 30 3.69 18.59 -8.90
N GLY A 31 3.20 19.37 -7.92
CA GLY A 31 3.87 20.57 -7.45
C GLY A 31 5.24 20.27 -6.83
N LEU A 32 5.34 19.22 -6.01
CA LEU A 32 6.60 18.79 -5.39
C LEU A 32 7.61 18.31 -6.43
N ALA A 33 7.17 17.48 -7.39
CA ALA A 33 8.02 17.00 -8.48
C ALA A 33 8.53 18.15 -9.36
N TRP A 34 7.66 19.11 -9.69
CA TRP A 34 8.07 20.31 -10.43
C TRP A 34 9.07 21.16 -9.63
N TYR A 35 8.78 21.44 -8.36
CA TYR A 35 9.65 22.24 -7.50
C TYR A 35 11.06 21.65 -7.38
N LEU A 36 11.16 20.33 -7.23
CA LEU A 36 12.43 19.62 -7.07
C LEU A 36 13.11 19.29 -8.41
N LYS A 37 12.46 19.59 -9.54
CA LYS A 37 12.92 19.22 -10.89
C LYS A 37 13.23 17.72 -11.03
N VAL A 38 12.51 16.88 -10.28
CA VAL A 38 12.64 15.43 -10.33
C VAL A 38 11.59 14.89 -11.29
N GLU A 39 11.98 14.08 -12.27
CA GLU A 39 11.01 13.38 -13.09
C GLU A 39 10.25 12.37 -12.21
N PRO A 40 8.91 12.46 -12.14
CA PRO A 40 8.14 11.45 -11.45
C PRO A 40 8.44 10.06 -11.99
N TYR A 41 8.60 9.08 -11.10
CA TYR A 41 8.66 7.68 -11.48
C TYR A 41 7.28 7.19 -11.96
N TYR A 42 6.87 7.62 -13.15
CA TYR A 42 5.60 7.26 -13.79
C TYR A 42 5.54 5.75 -14.07
N ARG A 43 6.69 5.09 -14.24
CA ARG A 43 6.78 3.64 -14.43
C ARG A 43 6.24 2.87 -13.22
N THR A 44 6.50 3.35 -12.01
CA THR A 44 5.96 2.76 -10.78
C THR A 44 4.46 2.98 -10.66
N GLY A 45 4.01 4.20 -10.89
CA GLY A 45 2.58 4.50 -10.89
C GLY A 45 1.79 3.65 -11.90
N THR A 46 2.31 3.52 -13.12
CA THR A 46 1.67 2.72 -14.18
C THR A 46 1.68 1.22 -13.87
N PHE A 47 2.70 0.70 -13.19
CA PHE A 47 2.71 -0.69 -12.73
C PHE A 47 1.60 -0.97 -11.73
N TYR A 48 1.49 -0.15 -10.68
CA TYR A 48 0.42 -0.31 -9.67
C TYR A 48 -0.97 -0.10 -10.27
N LEU A 49 -1.12 0.87 -11.17
CA LEU A 49 -2.35 1.07 -11.94
C LEU A 49 -2.75 -0.19 -12.71
N ARG A 50 -1.82 -0.80 -13.46
CA ARG A 50 -2.08 -2.05 -14.19
C ARG A 50 -2.44 -3.20 -13.25
N LEU A 51 -1.71 -3.34 -12.14
CA LEU A 51 -1.97 -4.38 -11.15
C LEU A 51 -3.35 -4.23 -10.51
N SER A 52 -3.72 -3.01 -10.10
CA SER A 52 -5.05 -2.71 -9.55
C SER A 52 -6.15 -3.01 -10.56
N LEU A 53 -5.99 -2.60 -11.82
CA LEU A 53 -6.97 -2.89 -12.88
C LEU A 53 -7.10 -4.40 -13.13
N MET A 54 -5.98 -5.13 -13.19
CA MET A 54 -5.99 -6.60 -13.35
C MET A 54 -6.69 -7.29 -12.18
N ALA A 55 -6.36 -6.93 -10.94
CA ALA A 55 -6.99 -7.51 -9.75
C ALA A 55 -8.50 -7.28 -9.74
N MET A 56 -8.96 -6.12 -10.20
CA MET A 56 -10.38 -5.80 -10.31
C MET A 56 -11.09 -6.58 -11.42
N LEU A 57 -10.45 -6.76 -12.57
CA LEU A 57 -10.98 -7.60 -13.65
C LEU A 57 -11.12 -9.06 -13.21
N VAL A 58 -10.13 -9.59 -12.50
CA VAL A 58 -10.18 -10.94 -11.91
C VAL A 58 -11.35 -11.03 -10.93
N TYR A 59 -11.50 -10.07 -10.01
CA TYR A 59 -12.61 -10.07 -9.06
C TYR A 59 -13.98 -10.02 -9.74
N ALA A 60 -14.16 -9.13 -10.74
CA ALA A 60 -15.40 -9.04 -11.50
C ALA A 60 -15.72 -10.35 -12.25
N SER A 61 -14.69 -11.00 -12.79
CA SER A 61 -14.81 -12.28 -13.49
C SER A 61 -15.19 -13.41 -12.53
N CYS A 62 -14.54 -13.49 -11.36
CA CYS A 62 -14.88 -14.45 -10.31
C CYS A 62 -16.31 -14.24 -9.79
N TYR A 63 -16.75 -12.99 -9.61
CA TYR A 63 -18.13 -12.69 -9.18
C TYR A 63 -19.17 -13.11 -10.23
N LEU A 64 -18.89 -12.83 -11.51
CA LEU A 64 -19.76 -13.25 -12.60
C LEU A 64 -19.83 -14.79 -12.68
N LEU A 65 -18.69 -15.46 -12.62
CA LEU A 65 -18.60 -16.92 -12.61
C LEU A 65 -19.39 -17.51 -11.43
N TRP A 66 -19.20 -16.98 -10.23
CA TRP A 66 -19.95 -17.39 -9.04
C TRP A 66 -21.46 -17.22 -9.22
N THR A 67 -21.89 -16.11 -9.81
CA THR A 67 -23.31 -15.83 -10.07
C THR A 67 -23.90 -16.84 -11.07
N VAL A 68 -23.15 -17.18 -12.11
CA VAL A 68 -23.54 -18.21 -13.09
C VAL A 68 -23.64 -19.58 -12.41
N LEU A 69 -22.62 -19.99 -11.65
CA LEU A 69 -22.62 -21.26 -10.92
C LEU A 69 -23.79 -21.34 -9.96
N ARG A 70 -24.07 -20.28 -9.20
CA ARG A 70 -25.23 -20.19 -8.31
C ARG A 70 -26.55 -20.40 -9.06
N PHE A 71 -26.74 -19.76 -10.22
CA PHE A 71 -27.97 -19.91 -11.00
C PHE A 71 -28.13 -21.30 -11.62
N LEU A 72 -27.02 -21.97 -11.96
CA LEU A 72 -27.01 -23.37 -12.40
C LEU A 72 -27.38 -24.31 -11.24
N ILE A 73 -26.80 -24.09 -10.05
CA ILE A 73 -27.10 -24.88 -8.84
C ILE A 73 -28.57 -24.70 -8.41
N GLU A 74 -29.10 -23.48 -8.49
CA GLU A 74 -30.51 -23.18 -8.18
C GLU A 74 -31.50 -23.70 -9.26
N GLN A 75 -31.01 -24.36 -10.32
CA GLN A 75 -31.80 -24.91 -11.44
C GLN A 75 -32.87 -23.93 -11.98
N ARG A 76 -32.47 -22.67 -12.18
CA ARG A 76 -33.38 -21.66 -12.74
C ARG A 76 -33.81 -22.08 -14.15
N GLU A 77 -35.11 -22.14 -14.42
CA GLU A 77 -35.66 -22.55 -15.73
C GLU A 77 -35.17 -21.70 -16.92
N GLN A 78 -34.71 -20.47 -16.68
CA GLN A 78 -34.15 -19.57 -17.70
C GLN A 78 -32.87 -18.86 -17.20
N PRO A 79 -31.72 -19.55 -17.18
CA PRO A 79 -30.50 -19.05 -16.54
C PRO A 79 -29.90 -17.84 -17.27
N THR A 80 -30.00 -17.79 -18.60
CA THR A 80 -29.50 -16.68 -19.42
C THR A 80 -30.34 -15.42 -19.27
N ALA A 81 -31.67 -15.54 -19.28
CA ALA A 81 -32.58 -14.40 -19.05
C ALA A 81 -32.44 -13.85 -17.62
N ALA A 82 -32.29 -14.73 -16.63
CA ALA A 82 -32.03 -14.35 -15.24
C ALA A 82 -30.68 -13.64 -15.09
N LEU A 83 -29.64 -14.10 -15.78
CA LEU A 83 -28.32 -13.44 -15.79
C LEU A 83 -28.38 -12.05 -16.43
N ILE A 84 -29.03 -11.91 -17.59
CA ILE A 84 -29.20 -10.61 -18.26
C ILE A 84 -29.99 -9.64 -17.37
N LYS A 85 -31.05 -10.13 -16.71
CA LYS A 85 -31.83 -9.32 -15.77
C LYS A 85 -31.00 -8.92 -14.55
N HIS A 86 -30.22 -9.84 -13.98
CA HIS A 86 -29.34 -9.57 -12.85
C HIS A 86 -28.27 -8.53 -13.20
N ILE A 87 -27.56 -8.72 -14.33
CA ILE A 87 -26.57 -7.77 -14.85
C ILE A 87 -27.22 -6.40 -15.06
N ARG A 88 -28.41 -6.35 -15.65
CA ARG A 88 -29.16 -5.11 -15.86
C ARG A 88 -29.55 -4.44 -14.56
N ASP A 89 -30.04 -5.18 -13.57
CA ASP A 89 -30.44 -4.64 -12.27
C ASP A 89 -29.22 -4.11 -11.49
N VAL A 90 -28.08 -4.80 -11.56
CA VAL A 90 -26.84 -4.35 -10.91
C VAL A 90 -26.24 -3.14 -11.63
N LEU A 91 -26.28 -3.06 -12.97
CA LEU A 91 -25.75 -1.93 -13.75
C LEU A 91 -26.66 -0.69 -13.78
N ILE A 92 -27.99 -0.88 -13.70
CA ILE A 92 -28.96 0.18 -13.97
C ILE A 92 -29.78 0.58 -12.74
N ARG A 93 -30.12 -0.36 -11.85
CA ARG A 93 -31.02 -0.10 -10.71
C ARG A 93 -30.31 0.08 -9.37
N GLY A 94 -29.22 -0.66 -9.15
CA GLY A 94 -28.36 -0.43 -8.00
C GLY A 94 -27.22 0.49 -8.41
N ASP A 95 -27.18 1.73 -7.92
CA ASP A 95 -26.08 2.69 -8.12
C ASP A 95 -24.68 2.14 -7.69
N ARG A 96 -24.62 0.88 -7.24
CA ARG A 96 -23.47 0.05 -6.89
C ARG A 96 -22.33 0.09 -7.91
N TYR A 97 -22.58 0.03 -9.21
CA TYR A 97 -21.51 0.15 -10.22
C TYR A 97 -20.90 1.56 -10.24
N ALA A 98 -21.73 2.61 -10.10
CA ALA A 98 -21.24 3.98 -10.01
C ALA A 98 -20.41 4.18 -8.73
N HIS A 99 -20.88 3.63 -7.60
CA HIS A 99 -20.12 3.63 -6.35
C HIS A 99 -18.81 2.85 -6.45
N ALA A 100 -18.80 1.68 -7.11
CA ALA A 100 -17.60 0.87 -7.32
C ALA A 100 -16.60 1.59 -8.22
N LEU A 101 -17.08 2.26 -9.28
CA LEU A 101 -16.24 3.06 -10.17
C LEU A 101 -15.57 4.22 -9.44
N HIS A 102 -16.31 4.96 -8.62
CA HIS A 102 -15.74 6.03 -7.80
C HIS A 102 -14.68 5.50 -6.83
N SER A 103 -14.98 4.44 -6.07
CA SER A 103 -14.02 3.82 -5.18
C SER A 103 -12.77 3.31 -5.92
N MET A 104 -12.96 2.76 -7.13
CA MET A 104 -11.87 2.29 -7.99
C MET A 104 -10.94 3.43 -8.41
N VAL A 105 -11.49 4.51 -8.94
CA VAL A 105 -10.68 5.68 -9.36
C VAL A 105 -9.91 6.23 -8.16
N ILE A 106 -10.55 6.29 -7.00
CA ILE A 106 -9.95 6.84 -5.79
C ILE A 106 -8.82 5.97 -5.25
N PHE A 107 -9.05 4.67 -5.04
CA PHE A 107 -8.01 3.78 -4.51
C PHE A 107 -6.84 3.63 -5.48
N THR A 108 -7.13 3.53 -6.78
CA THR A 108 -6.09 3.41 -7.79
C THR A 108 -5.25 4.69 -7.87
N GLY A 109 -5.89 5.85 -7.87
CA GLY A 109 -5.20 7.13 -7.83
C GLY A 109 -4.36 7.29 -6.55
N MET A 110 -4.91 6.92 -5.40
CA MET A 110 -4.23 6.96 -4.11
C MET A 110 -2.96 6.09 -4.09
N ILE A 111 -3.05 4.82 -4.50
CA ILE A 111 -1.90 3.90 -4.56
C ILE A 111 -0.85 4.41 -5.54
N THR A 112 -1.28 4.92 -6.70
CA THR A 112 -0.39 5.48 -7.71
C THR A 112 0.41 6.66 -7.14
N VAL A 113 -0.27 7.64 -6.53
CA VAL A 113 0.38 8.81 -5.93
C VAL A 113 1.30 8.40 -4.78
N PHE A 114 0.84 7.53 -3.89
CA PHE A 114 1.64 7.02 -2.79
C PHE A 114 2.93 6.36 -3.28
N ALA A 115 2.83 5.45 -4.26
CA ALA A 115 3.98 4.74 -4.79
C ALA A 115 4.96 5.68 -5.49
N THR A 116 4.47 6.67 -6.23
CA THR A 116 5.33 7.66 -6.87
C THR A 116 6.03 8.56 -5.85
N ILE A 117 5.32 9.07 -4.83
CA ILE A 117 5.94 9.87 -3.75
C ILE A 117 7.03 9.05 -3.06
N LYS A 118 6.74 7.81 -2.68
CA LYS A 118 7.70 6.91 -2.02
C LYS A 118 9.00 6.72 -2.80
N SER A 119 8.92 6.60 -4.13
CA SER A 119 10.10 6.52 -5.00
C SER A 119 10.85 7.85 -5.11
N THR A 120 10.19 8.99 -4.88
CA THR A 120 10.78 10.34 -4.98
C THR A 120 11.35 10.85 -3.63
N ILE A 121 11.01 10.22 -2.49
CA ILE A 121 11.50 10.60 -1.15
C ILE A 121 13.02 10.84 -1.10
N PRO A 122 13.89 9.97 -1.64
CA PRO A 122 15.34 10.18 -1.58
C PRO A 122 15.81 11.51 -2.18
N ALA A 123 15.10 12.01 -3.20
CA ALA A 123 15.40 13.28 -3.85
C ALA A 123 14.80 14.50 -3.11
N ILE A 124 13.78 14.28 -2.27
CA ILE A 124 13.14 15.33 -1.45
C ILE A 124 13.92 15.54 -0.15
N ASN A 125 14.16 14.45 0.57
CA ASN A 125 14.79 14.44 1.88
C ASN A 125 15.70 13.21 1.98
N PRO A 126 17.03 13.40 1.94
CA PRO A 126 17.98 12.31 2.14
C PRO A 126 17.67 11.57 3.45
N PHE A 127 17.92 10.26 3.43
CA PHE A 127 17.67 9.38 4.56
C PHE A 127 18.57 9.74 5.75
N SER A 128 18.07 10.62 6.60
CA SER A 128 18.82 11.26 7.70
C SER A 128 18.28 10.91 9.06
N TRP A 129 17.10 10.28 9.12
CA TRP A 129 16.45 9.94 10.38
C TRP A 129 16.86 8.58 10.94
N ASP A 130 17.58 7.75 10.19
CA ASP A 130 17.99 6.43 10.66
C ASP A 130 18.76 6.46 12.00
N PRO A 131 19.78 7.32 12.22
CA PRO A 131 20.47 7.39 13.51
C PRO A 131 19.57 7.80 14.67
N ALA A 132 18.73 8.82 14.47
CA ALA A 132 17.81 9.30 15.50
C ALA A 132 16.76 8.24 15.87
N LEU A 133 16.25 7.49 14.89
CA LEU A 133 15.31 6.41 15.14
C LEU A 133 15.96 5.24 15.87
N ILE A 134 17.21 4.89 15.55
CA ILE A 134 17.99 3.87 16.28
C ILE A 134 18.16 4.28 17.76
N GLU A 135 18.50 5.54 18.02
CA GLU A 135 18.66 6.04 19.39
C GLU A 135 17.35 6.02 20.18
N VAL A 136 16.23 6.43 19.55
CA VAL A 136 14.90 6.36 20.16
C VAL A 136 14.51 4.91 20.47
N ASP A 137 14.73 4.00 19.52
CA ASP A 137 14.49 2.57 19.71
C ASP A 137 15.28 2.03 20.90
N ARG A 138 16.58 2.34 20.99
CA ARG A 138 17.41 1.97 22.14
C ARG A 138 16.90 2.60 23.42
N ALA A 139 16.52 3.88 23.43
CA ALA A 139 16.04 4.56 24.63
C ALA A 139 14.78 3.89 25.20
N ILE A 140 13.85 3.45 24.34
CA ILE A 140 12.62 2.75 24.76
C ILE A 140 12.94 1.38 25.37
N PHE A 141 13.92 0.67 24.83
CA PHE A 141 14.29 -0.69 25.24
C PHE A 141 15.50 -0.74 26.19
N GLY A 142 15.77 0.35 26.91
CA GLY A 142 16.78 0.39 27.98
C GLY A 142 18.22 0.37 27.49
N GLY A 143 18.49 0.92 26.31
CA GLY A 143 19.80 0.99 25.66
C GLY A 143 20.11 -0.19 24.74
N ILE A 144 19.22 -1.17 24.62
CA ILE A 144 19.42 -2.38 23.82
C ILE A 144 18.65 -2.24 22.50
N ASP A 145 19.27 -2.69 21.40
CA ASP A 145 18.59 -2.76 20.12
C ASP A 145 17.38 -3.70 20.18
N PRO A 146 16.16 -3.24 19.82
CA PRO A 146 14.94 -4.04 19.98
C PRO A 146 14.99 -5.38 19.26
N TYR A 147 15.70 -5.45 18.12
CA TYR A 147 15.84 -6.68 17.37
C TYR A 147 16.60 -7.76 18.15
N VAL A 148 17.51 -7.40 19.05
CA VAL A 148 18.26 -8.37 19.87
C VAL A 148 17.30 -9.09 20.83
N LEU A 149 16.40 -8.32 21.45
CA LEU A 149 15.39 -8.87 22.37
C LEU A 149 14.38 -9.74 21.62
N THR A 150 13.90 -9.27 20.46
CA THR A 150 12.94 -10.04 19.66
C THR A 150 13.58 -11.28 19.03
N SER A 151 14.84 -11.22 18.60
CA SER A 151 15.59 -12.40 18.13
C SER A 151 15.86 -13.40 19.25
N ALA A 152 16.03 -12.97 20.50
CA ALA A 152 16.17 -13.91 21.63
C ALA A 152 14.90 -14.75 21.85
N VAL A 153 13.71 -14.16 21.62
CA VAL A 153 12.41 -14.83 21.82
C VAL A 153 11.92 -15.54 20.55
N PHE A 154 12.05 -14.89 19.40
CA PHE A 154 11.47 -15.29 18.12
C PHE A 154 12.49 -15.59 17.03
N GLY A 155 13.80 -15.64 17.34
CA GLY A 155 14.85 -15.87 16.35
C GLY A 155 14.99 -17.31 15.84
N ASN A 156 14.12 -18.23 16.25
CA ASN A 156 14.11 -19.58 15.70
C ASN A 156 13.43 -19.61 14.32
N ALA A 157 13.80 -20.60 13.49
CA ALA A 157 13.33 -20.70 12.11
C ALA A 157 11.80 -20.70 11.97
N TYR A 158 11.08 -21.46 12.83
CA TYR A 158 9.63 -21.54 12.78
C TYR A 158 8.96 -20.21 13.10
N ALA A 159 9.41 -19.52 14.16
CA ALA A 159 8.86 -18.22 14.55
C ALA A 159 9.08 -17.16 13.46
N ILE A 160 10.28 -17.09 12.87
CA ILE A 160 10.57 -16.17 11.76
C ILE A 160 9.68 -16.46 10.55
N VAL A 161 9.49 -17.72 10.17
CA VAL A 161 8.62 -18.09 9.04
C VAL A 161 7.17 -17.71 9.32
N VAL A 162 6.66 -17.95 10.53
CA VAL A 162 5.29 -17.57 10.91
C VAL A 162 5.12 -16.05 10.90
N ILE A 163 6.06 -15.30 11.45
CA ILE A 163 6.04 -13.84 11.42
C ILE A 163 6.08 -13.33 9.97
N ASN A 164 6.96 -13.87 9.13
CA ASN A 164 7.04 -13.53 7.71
C ASN A 164 5.72 -13.84 6.99
N PHE A 165 5.07 -14.96 7.29
CA PHE A 165 3.75 -15.29 6.71
C PHE A 165 2.70 -14.24 7.07
N PHE A 166 2.56 -13.88 8.36
CA PHE A 166 1.61 -12.86 8.78
C PHE A 166 1.93 -11.47 8.22
N TYR A 167 3.21 -11.13 8.13
CA TYR A 167 3.67 -9.88 7.51
C TYR A 167 3.23 -9.78 6.04
N ASN A 168 3.37 -10.86 5.27
CA ASN A 168 2.91 -10.88 3.88
C ASN A 168 1.37 -10.96 3.77
N LEU A 169 0.72 -11.70 4.67
CA LEU A 169 -0.72 -11.83 4.72
C LEU A 169 -1.41 -10.48 4.94
N TRP A 170 -0.82 -9.59 5.74
CA TRP A 170 -1.33 -8.23 5.96
C TRP A 170 -1.53 -7.48 4.63
N LEU A 171 -0.57 -7.55 3.71
CA LEU A 171 -0.67 -6.87 2.41
C LEU A 171 -1.81 -7.45 1.57
N ILE A 172 -1.99 -8.77 1.60
CA ILE A 172 -3.10 -9.47 0.93
C ILE A 172 -4.43 -9.02 1.53
N LEU A 173 -4.54 -8.94 2.85
CA LEU A 173 -5.74 -8.48 3.55
C LEU A 173 -6.09 -7.02 3.19
N VAL A 174 -5.09 -6.13 3.13
CA VAL A 174 -5.30 -4.74 2.68
C VAL A 174 -5.80 -4.71 1.24
N ALA A 175 -5.16 -5.43 0.32
CA ALA A 175 -5.60 -5.49 -1.08
C ALA A 175 -7.04 -6.01 -1.22
N CYS A 176 -7.37 -7.12 -0.53
CA CYS A 176 -8.71 -7.68 -0.48
C CYS A 176 -9.72 -6.70 0.11
N SER A 177 -9.35 -5.97 1.18
CA SER A 177 -10.23 -5.00 1.84
C SER A 177 -10.57 -3.81 0.93
N LEU A 178 -9.64 -3.34 0.12
CA LEU A 178 -9.87 -2.26 -0.86
C LEU A 178 -10.88 -2.68 -1.94
N VAL A 179 -10.71 -3.90 -2.48
CA VAL A 179 -11.63 -4.48 -3.47
C VAL A 179 -13.01 -4.72 -2.84
N TRP A 180 -13.05 -5.29 -1.63
CA TRP A 180 -14.28 -5.54 -0.90
C TRP A 180 -15.03 -4.23 -0.59
N ALA A 181 -14.32 -3.19 -0.15
CA ALA A 181 -14.91 -1.88 0.14
C ALA A 181 -15.54 -1.25 -1.11
N ALA A 182 -14.92 -1.43 -2.29
CA ALA A 182 -15.50 -0.97 -3.55
C ALA A 182 -16.84 -1.68 -3.90
N TRP A 183 -17.10 -2.86 -3.35
CA TRP A 183 -18.27 -3.67 -3.67
C TRP A 183 -19.32 -3.82 -2.55
N THR A 184 -19.04 -3.35 -1.34
CA THR A 184 -19.96 -3.46 -0.18
C THR A 184 -21.28 -2.71 -0.41
N SER A 185 -22.42 -3.30 -0.06
CA SER A 185 -23.74 -2.65 -0.22
C SER A 185 -23.95 -1.50 0.77
N ASN A 186 -23.23 -1.48 1.89
CA ASN A 186 -23.37 -0.45 2.91
C ASN A 186 -22.60 0.82 2.51
N HIS A 187 -23.35 1.85 2.11
CA HIS A 187 -22.81 3.14 1.65
C HIS A 187 -21.97 3.85 2.72
N PHE A 188 -22.44 3.91 3.97
CA PHE A 188 -21.71 4.57 5.06
C PHE A 188 -20.40 3.86 5.38
N LEU A 189 -20.41 2.52 5.44
CA LEU A 189 -19.22 1.74 5.70
C LEU A 189 -18.17 1.92 4.60
N ARG A 190 -18.61 1.95 3.35
CA ARG A 190 -17.77 2.21 2.18
C ARG A 190 -17.08 3.56 2.29
N LEU A 191 -17.84 4.64 2.51
CA LEU A 191 -17.27 5.99 2.61
C LEU A 191 -16.32 6.09 3.79
N ARG A 192 -16.70 5.57 4.97
CA ARG A 192 -15.86 5.59 6.17
C ARG A 192 -14.52 4.89 5.93
N PHE A 193 -14.55 3.69 5.34
CA PHE A 193 -13.33 2.97 4.99
C PHE A 193 -12.50 3.76 3.96
N MET A 194 -13.14 4.33 2.95
CA MET A 194 -12.45 5.07 1.90
C MET A 194 -11.78 6.35 2.43
N PHE A 195 -12.44 7.12 3.29
CA PHE A 195 -11.85 8.28 3.93
C PHE A 195 -10.74 7.89 4.91
N ALA A 196 -10.94 6.85 5.72
CA ALA A 196 -9.90 6.36 6.63
C ALA A 196 -8.66 5.89 5.87
N ALA A 197 -8.83 5.17 4.76
CA ALA A 197 -7.74 4.77 3.89
C ALA A 197 -7.06 6.01 3.28
N LEU A 198 -7.80 6.90 2.61
CA LEU A 198 -7.24 8.09 1.99
C LEU A 198 -6.42 8.95 2.97
N LEU A 199 -6.98 9.22 4.16
CA LEU A 199 -6.30 10.04 5.16
C LEU A 199 -5.13 9.30 5.80
N GLY A 200 -5.27 8.00 6.07
CA GLY A 200 -4.18 7.19 6.63
C GLY A 200 -2.98 7.13 5.69
N TRP A 201 -3.21 6.86 4.41
CA TRP A 201 -2.16 6.83 3.40
C TRP A 201 -1.61 8.24 3.09
N LEU A 202 -2.43 9.30 3.17
CA LEU A 202 -1.93 10.68 3.08
C LEU A 202 -0.93 10.97 4.20
N VAL A 203 -1.39 10.80 5.43
CA VAL A 203 -0.69 11.28 6.62
C VAL A 203 0.51 10.39 6.88
N ALA A 204 0.31 9.09 7.08
CA ALA A 204 1.40 8.18 7.39
C ALA A 204 2.26 7.88 6.15
N GLY A 205 1.61 7.65 4.99
CA GLY A 205 2.29 7.18 3.79
C GLY A 205 3.08 8.25 3.04
N ASN A 206 2.65 9.51 3.10
CA ASN A 206 3.32 10.62 2.40
C ASN A 206 3.92 11.62 3.38
N ILE A 207 3.12 12.27 4.23
CA ILE A 207 3.59 13.38 5.07
C ILE A 207 4.64 12.90 6.07
N CYS A 208 4.31 11.89 6.88
CA CYS A 208 5.25 11.31 7.83
C CYS A 208 6.45 10.72 7.09
N ALA A 209 6.23 9.93 6.04
CA ALA A 209 7.31 9.29 5.29
C ALA A 209 8.35 10.27 4.73
N ILE A 210 7.94 11.47 4.29
CA ILE A 210 8.86 12.52 3.84
C ILE A 210 9.55 13.17 5.06
N ALA A 211 8.78 13.49 6.10
CA ALA A 211 9.29 14.19 7.28
C ALA A 211 10.35 13.37 8.03
N PHE A 212 10.15 12.07 8.19
CA PHE A 212 11.09 11.16 8.85
C PHE A 212 11.61 10.11 7.86
N SER A 213 12.18 10.60 6.76
CA SER A 213 12.79 9.78 5.74
C SER A 213 13.89 8.89 6.33
N SER A 214 13.63 7.58 6.38
CA SER A 214 14.53 6.53 6.87
C SER A 214 14.53 5.36 5.88
N VAL A 215 15.71 4.75 5.68
CA VAL A 215 15.86 3.53 4.88
C VAL A 215 15.50 2.26 5.66
N GLY A 216 15.58 2.33 6.98
CA GLY A 216 15.32 1.22 7.87
C GLY A 216 16.40 0.13 7.83
N PRO A 217 16.21 -0.94 8.63
CA PRO A 217 17.27 -1.89 8.95
C PRO A 217 17.79 -2.70 7.75
N CYS A 218 16.98 -2.86 6.71
CA CYS A 218 17.31 -3.70 5.55
C CYS A 218 18.28 -3.02 4.56
N PHE A 219 18.33 -1.69 4.57
CA PHE A 219 19.07 -0.90 3.58
C PHE A 219 20.09 0.04 4.24
N LEU A 220 20.17 0.07 5.58
CA LEU A 220 21.10 0.92 6.32
C LEU A 220 22.56 0.63 5.95
N GLU A 221 23.01 -0.63 6.02
CA GLU A 221 24.39 -1.02 5.71
C GLU A 221 24.75 -0.72 4.24
N PRO A 222 23.94 -1.10 3.23
CA PRO A 222 24.24 -0.78 1.83
C PRO A 222 24.31 0.72 1.48
N LEU A 223 23.53 1.60 2.14
CA LEU A 223 23.55 3.03 1.84
C LEU A 223 24.56 3.84 2.66
N THR A 224 24.72 3.51 3.94
CA THR A 224 25.47 4.34 4.89
C THR A 224 26.75 3.68 5.39
N GLY A 225 26.89 2.37 5.19
CA GLY A 225 27.96 1.56 5.78
C GLY A 225 27.75 1.22 7.26
N ASP A 226 26.67 1.68 7.89
CA ASP A 226 26.35 1.35 9.28
C ASP A 226 25.86 -0.10 9.41
N ARG A 227 26.60 -0.88 10.20
CA ARG A 227 26.41 -2.32 10.38
C ARG A 227 25.54 -2.68 11.60
N THR A 228 24.84 -1.70 12.18
CA THR A 228 23.97 -1.89 13.37
C THR A 228 23.02 -3.09 13.20
N TYR A 229 22.43 -3.28 12.02
CA TYR A 229 21.49 -4.38 11.76
C TYR A 229 22.09 -5.58 11.02
N ALA A 230 23.42 -5.63 10.80
CA ALA A 230 24.07 -6.74 10.10
C ALA A 230 23.79 -8.12 10.76
N PRO A 231 23.79 -8.27 12.10
CA PRO A 231 23.47 -9.55 12.73
C PRO A 231 22.03 -10.00 12.47
N LEU A 232 21.09 -9.06 12.41
CA LEU A 232 19.68 -9.35 12.09
C LEU A 232 19.55 -9.86 10.66
N MET A 233 20.21 -9.20 9.71
CA MET A 233 20.18 -9.60 8.30
C MET A 233 20.81 -10.99 8.11
N GLN A 234 21.91 -11.28 8.79
CA GLN A 234 22.53 -12.60 8.77
C GLN A 234 21.62 -13.69 9.32
N LEU A 235 20.91 -13.43 10.43
CA LEU A 235 19.93 -14.37 11.00
C LEU A 235 18.81 -14.68 10.00
N LEU A 236 18.26 -13.65 9.35
CA LEU A 236 17.20 -13.84 8.35
C LEU A 236 17.69 -14.64 7.15
N GLU A 237 18.90 -14.37 6.65
CA GLU A 237 19.51 -15.12 5.54
C GLU A 237 19.78 -16.57 5.92
N GLN A 238 20.26 -16.83 7.13
CA GLN A 238 20.47 -18.19 7.64
C GLN A 238 19.14 -18.97 7.64
N VAL A 239 18.09 -18.43 8.26
CA VAL A 239 16.77 -19.10 8.30
C VAL A 239 16.21 -19.29 6.90
N ASN A 240 16.44 -18.36 5.98
CA ASN A 240 16.02 -18.51 4.60
C ASN A 240 16.80 -19.60 3.86
N SER A 241 18.09 -19.80 4.16
CA SER A 241 18.87 -20.89 3.58
C SER A 241 18.38 -22.27 4.05
N GLU A 242 17.86 -22.35 5.26
CA GLU A 242 17.32 -23.59 5.85
C GLU A 242 15.89 -23.89 5.36
N THR A 243 15.04 -22.87 5.24
CA THR A 243 13.60 -23.05 5.00
C THR A 243 13.15 -22.66 3.59
N GLY A 244 13.82 -21.72 2.94
CA GLY A 244 13.39 -21.10 1.69
C GLY A 244 12.10 -20.27 1.79
N MET A 245 11.61 -19.96 3.01
CA MET A 245 10.29 -19.36 3.23
C MET A 245 10.33 -17.89 3.69
N VAL A 246 11.49 -17.24 3.71
CA VAL A 246 11.60 -15.83 4.14
C VAL A 246 11.46 -14.90 2.93
N TRP A 247 10.23 -14.81 2.39
CA TRP A 247 9.93 -14.02 1.20
C TRP A 247 10.23 -12.52 1.32
N ALA A 248 10.29 -11.98 2.55
CA ALA A 248 10.70 -10.60 2.79
C ALA A 248 12.08 -10.28 2.19
N LEU A 249 13.04 -11.21 2.23
CA LEU A 249 14.36 -11.03 1.63
C LEU A 249 14.29 -10.89 0.10
N THR A 250 13.41 -11.64 -0.55
CA THR A 250 13.19 -11.54 -2.00
C THR A 250 12.60 -10.18 -2.36
N ALA A 251 11.63 -9.69 -1.59
CA ALA A 251 11.06 -8.36 -1.78
C ALA A 251 12.10 -7.26 -1.58
N GLN A 252 12.93 -7.35 -0.54
CA GLN A 252 14.02 -6.41 -0.26
C GLN A 252 15.05 -6.37 -1.41
N LYS A 253 15.49 -7.54 -1.89
CA LYS A 253 16.40 -7.64 -3.04
C LYS A 253 15.79 -7.02 -4.30
N GLY A 254 14.50 -7.27 -4.56
CA GLY A 254 13.78 -6.65 -5.67
C GLY A 254 13.73 -5.13 -5.58
N LEU A 255 13.47 -4.58 -4.40
CA LEU A 255 13.48 -3.14 -4.14
C LEU A 255 14.88 -2.54 -4.30
N TRP A 256 15.92 -3.22 -3.81
CA TRP A 256 17.31 -2.77 -3.94
C TRP A 256 17.76 -2.68 -5.39
N VAL A 257 17.47 -3.73 -6.18
CA VAL A 257 17.77 -3.73 -7.62
C VAL A 257 17.00 -2.62 -8.33
N ALA A 258 15.72 -2.43 -8.00
CA ALA A 258 14.92 -1.37 -8.60
C ALA A 258 15.48 0.03 -8.31
N TYR A 259 15.96 0.25 -7.07
CA TYR A 259 16.57 1.51 -6.63
C TYR A 259 17.91 1.78 -7.33
N THR A 260 18.80 0.78 -7.37
CA THR A 260 20.17 0.94 -7.89
C THR A 260 20.28 0.94 -9.41
N SER A 261 19.37 0.26 -10.11
CA SER A 261 19.43 0.12 -11.58
C SER A 261 18.58 1.14 -12.34
N GLU A 262 17.82 2.01 -11.65
CA GLU A 262 16.74 2.86 -12.21
C GLU A 262 15.72 2.11 -13.10
N SER A 263 15.78 0.77 -13.14
CA SER A 263 15.11 -0.06 -14.14
C SER A 263 13.90 -0.81 -13.58
N GLY A 264 13.70 -0.78 -12.26
CA GLY A 264 12.62 -1.48 -11.59
C GLY A 264 11.33 -0.66 -11.51
N ALA A 265 10.19 -1.34 -11.60
CA ALA A 265 8.88 -0.71 -11.48
C ALA A 265 8.51 -0.33 -10.03
N ILE A 266 9.27 -0.72 -9.01
CA ILE A 266 8.95 -0.43 -7.59
C ILE A 266 10.22 0.10 -6.92
N SER A 267 10.36 1.42 -6.77
CA SER A 267 11.62 2.06 -6.30
C SER A 267 11.51 2.75 -4.93
N GLY A 268 10.51 2.37 -4.11
CA GLY A 268 10.32 2.96 -2.78
C GLY A 268 11.04 2.17 -1.67
N ILE A 269 12.29 2.53 -1.33
CA ILE A 269 13.04 1.92 -0.21
C ILE A 269 12.80 2.60 1.15
N SER A 270 11.95 3.62 1.22
CA SER A 270 11.63 4.33 2.47
C SER A 270 10.79 3.46 3.43
N ALA A 271 11.42 3.06 4.53
CA ALA A 271 10.85 2.23 5.59
C ALA A 271 10.69 3.04 6.88
N MET A 272 9.74 3.97 6.91
CA MET A 272 9.47 4.73 8.13
C MET A 272 8.53 3.97 9.08
N PRO A 273 8.87 3.84 10.38
CA PRO A 273 7.93 3.53 11.45
C PRO A 273 7.30 4.84 12.01
N VAL A 274 5.99 4.85 12.21
CA VAL A 274 5.32 5.99 12.85
C VAL A 274 5.44 5.91 14.38
N CYS A 275 6.31 6.75 14.97
CA CYS A 275 6.22 7.11 16.39
C CYS A 275 6.68 8.56 16.60
N THR A 276 5.76 9.38 17.12
CA THR A 276 5.95 10.74 17.60
C THR A 276 6.65 10.75 18.96
N SER A 277 7.75 11.51 19.10
CA SER A 277 7.94 12.44 20.23
C SER A 277 9.16 13.33 19.97
N SER A 278 9.06 14.55 20.47
CA SER A 278 9.89 15.72 20.22
C SER A 278 11.01 15.92 21.24
N LEU A 279 12.04 16.68 20.81
CA LEU A 279 13.02 17.51 21.58
C LEU A 279 14.40 16.89 21.90
N PRO A 280 15.44 17.73 22.13
CA PRO A 280 15.79 18.97 21.43
C PRO A 280 17.25 18.96 20.92
N SER A 281 17.52 19.89 19.99
CA SER A 281 18.85 20.29 19.55
C SER A 281 19.87 20.45 20.69
N GLN A 282 21.04 19.83 20.55
CA GLN A 282 22.27 20.36 21.10
C GLN A 282 23.15 20.82 19.94
N SER A 283 23.48 22.12 19.91
CA SER A 283 24.52 22.65 19.03
C SER A 283 25.89 22.22 19.54
N PRO A 284 26.88 22.05 18.66
CA PRO A 284 28.24 21.80 19.11
C PRO A 284 28.86 23.10 19.63
N ALA A 285 29.56 22.99 20.77
CA ALA A 285 30.62 23.89 21.20
C ALA A 285 31.92 23.09 21.23
#